data_AF-A0A4V6QGB2-F1
#
_entry.id   AF-A0A4V6QGB2-F1
#
_cell.length_a   1.000
_cell.length_b   1.000
_cell.length_c   1.000
_cell.angle_alpha   90.00
_cell.angle_beta   90.00
_cell.angle_gamma   90.00
#
_symmetry.space_group_name_H-M   'P 1'
#
loop_
_entity.id
_entity.type
_entity.pdbx_description
1 polymer ?
#
loop_
_entity_poly.entity_id
_entity_poly.type
_entity_poly.pdbx_seq_one_letter_code
_entity_poly.pdbx_strand_id
1 'polypeptide(L)'
;MSFLRLATLIRNGSRIAEPAPPAPPLLAGAEVFGGSVQVRFINAGGCNDCALEVSAAFGPVYDVERYGVRLVPSPRHADVLLIVGSVTRNMAEPLRRTIEATPTPRFVIAVGDCALHGGAFRDGYGIMGPVSDFVHVDIEVPGSPPEPTEIVQALRRMTGR
;
A
#
# COMPACT_ATOMS: atom_id res chain seq x y z
N MET A 1 -13.88 -23.70 -33.79
CA MET A 1 -14.51 -22.93 -32.70
C MET A 1 -14.93 -21.57 -33.26
N SER A 2 -16.20 -21.18 -33.15
CA SER A 2 -16.70 -19.91 -33.71
C SER A 2 -16.11 -18.71 -32.96
N PHE A 3 -15.71 -17.66 -33.68
CA PHE A 3 -15.15 -16.42 -33.14
C PHE A 3 -16.08 -15.77 -32.11
N LEU A 4 -17.39 -15.86 -32.33
CA LEU A 4 -18.42 -15.38 -31.41
C LEU A 4 -18.42 -16.16 -30.08
N ARG A 5 -18.20 -17.48 -30.14
CA ARG A 5 -18.14 -18.32 -28.93
C ARG A 5 -16.87 -18.05 -28.12
N LEU A 6 -15.76 -17.78 -28.80
CA LEU A 6 -14.51 -17.36 -28.17
C LEU A 6 -14.64 -15.97 -27.52
N ALA A 7 -15.25 -14.99 -28.20
CA ALA A 7 -15.51 -13.66 -27.65
C ALA A 7 -16.42 -13.70 -26.41
N THR A 8 -17.45 -14.55 -26.43
CA THR A 8 -18.33 -14.75 -25.26
C THR A 8 -17.61 -15.47 -24.11
N LEU A 9 -16.74 -16.44 -24.41
CA LEU A 9 -15.89 -17.09 -23.39
C LEU A 9 -14.85 -16.13 -22.81
N ILE A 10 -14.28 -15.23 -23.61
CA ILE A 10 -13.35 -14.19 -23.13
C ILE A 10 -14.10 -13.15 -22.28
N ARG A 11 -15.35 -12.80 -22.61
CA ARG A 11 -16.17 -11.86 -21.82
C ARG A 11 -16.74 -12.47 -20.54
N ASN A 12 -17.18 -13.73 -20.59
CA ASN A 12 -17.99 -14.34 -19.52
C ASN A 12 -17.31 -15.50 -18.81
N GLY A 13 -16.35 -16.18 -19.46
CA GLY A 13 -15.67 -17.37 -18.93
C GLY A 13 -14.32 -17.09 -18.24
N SER A 14 -13.87 -15.83 -18.22
CA SER A 14 -12.57 -15.42 -17.66
C SER A 14 -12.66 -14.77 -16.28
N ARG A 15 -13.88 -14.50 -15.78
CA ARG A 15 -14.08 -13.88 -14.46
C ARG A 15 -14.19 -14.96 -13.39
N ILE A 16 -13.05 -15.57 -13.06
CA ILE A 16 -12.91 -16.37 -11.84
C ILE A 16 -12.92 -15.44 -10.61
N ALA A 17 -12.46 -14.20 -10.79
CA ALA A 17 -12.44 -13.19 -9.75
C ALA A 17 -13.80 -12.49 -9.60
N GLU A 18 -14.16 -12.18 -8.35
CA GLU A 18 -15.35 -11.41 -7.99
C GLU A 18 -15.41 -10.09 -8.79
N PRO A 19 -16.60 -9.57 -9.16
CA PRO A 19 -16.72 -8.26 -9.77
C PRO A 19 -15.99 -7.19 -8.95
N ALA A 20 -15.22 -6.33 -9.61
CA ALA A 20 -14.57 -5.22 -8.93
C ALA A 20 -15.64 -4.29 -8.31
N PRO A 21 -15.50 -3.88 -7.04
CA PRO A 21 -16.36 -2.86 -6.45
C PRO A 21 -16.17 -1.53 -7.20
N PRO A 22 -17.10 -0.56 -7.04
CA PRO A 22 -16.97 0.76 -7.67
C PRO A 22 -15.59 1.38 -7.43
N ALA A 23 -15.05 2.02 -8.46
CA ALA A 23 -13.76 2.69 -8.39
C ALA A 23 -13.83 3.85 -7.38
N PRO A 24 -12.87 3.95 -6.44
CA PRO A 24 -12.84 5.05 -5.49
C PRO A 24 -12.37 6.34 -6.18
N PRO A 25 -12.64 7.51 -5.57
CA PRO A 25 -12.07 8.76 -6.06
C PRO A 25 -10.54 8.70 -6.00
N LEU A 26 -9.91 9.04 -7.13
CA LEU A 26 -8.47 9.11 -7.26
C LEU A 26 -7.90 10.19 -6.34
N LEU A 27 -6.79 9.90 -5.67
CA LEU A 27 -6.07 10.87 -4.86
C LEU A 27 -5.54 12.00 -5.76
N ALA A 28 -5.68 13.25 -5.30
CA ALA A 28 -5.15 14.39 -6.04
C ALA A 28 -3.65 14.23 -6.33
N GLY A 29 -3.26 14.40 -7.59
CA GLY A 29 -1.89 14.21 -8.05
C GLY A 29 -1.51 12.78 -8.40
N ALA A 30 -2.31 11.75 -8.09
CA ALA A 30 -2.03 10.37 -8.50
C ALA A 30 -2.35 10.09 -9.99
N GLU A 31 -2.97 11.07 -10.68
CA GLU A 31 -3.27 11.07 -12.12
C GLU A 31 -2.06 10.68 -12.99
N VAL A 32 -0.85 11.05 -12.56
CA VAL A 32 0.40 10.80 -13.29
C VAL A 32 0.66 9.31 -13.53
N PHE A 33 0.15 8.44 -12.66
CA PHE A 33 0.43 7.00 -12.71
C PHE A 33 -0.50 6.22 -13.66
N GLY A 34 -1.55 6.84 -14.20
CA GLY A 34 -2.42 6.21 -15.21
C GLY A 34 -3.12 4.92 -14.73
N GLY A 35 -3.27 4.74 -13.42
CA GLY A 35 -3.85 3.55 -12.82
C GLY A 35 -2.92 2.33 -12.74
N SER A 36 -1.60 2.52 -12.84
CA SER A 36 -0.60 1.51 -12.49
C SER A 36 0.40 2.08 -11.49
N VAL A 37 0.49 1.47 -10.31
CA VAL A 37 1.25 2.00 -9.19
C VAL A 37 2.20 0.95 -8.65
N GLN A 38 3.48 1.29 -8.56
CA GLN A 38 4.51 0.45 -7.96
C GLN A 38 4.69 0.81 -6.48
N VAL A 39 4.50 -0.17 -5.60
CA VAL A 39 4.50 0.01 -4.15
C VAL A 39 5.73 -0.63 -3.53
N ARG A 40 6.46 0.13 -2.70
CA ARG A 40 7.51 -0.41 -1.84
C ARG A 40 6.98 -0.52 -0.40
N PHE A 41 6.84 -1.76 0.06
CA PHE A 41 6.53 -2.07 1.45
C PHE A 41 7.74 -1.86 2.37
N ILE A 42 7.58 -1.11 3.46
CA ILE A 42 8.62 -0.82 4.44
C ILE A 42 8.09 -1.11 5.85
N ASN A 43 8.75 -2.02 6.55
CA ASN A 43 8.51 -2.22 7.99
C ASN A 43 9.51 -1.36 8.78
N ALA A 44 9.03 -0.30 9.43
CA ALA A 44 9.85 0.65 10.19
C ALA A 44 10.09 0.26 11.66
N GLY A 45 9.55 -0.89 12.10
CA GLY A 45 9.66 -1.36 13.49
C GLY A 45 8.38 -1.96 14.06
N GLY A 46 7.51 -2.52 13.23
CA GLY A 46 6.26 -3.17 13.66
C GLY A 46 6.44 -4.60 14.17
N CYS A 47 5.44 -5.09 14.90
CA CYS A 47 5.34 -6.44 15.46
C CYS A 47 4.96 -7.54 14.45
N ASN A 48 4.98 -7.23 13.15
CA ASN A 48 4.54 -8.05 12.02
C ASN A 48 3.02 -8.16 11.78
N ASP A 49 2.16 -7.70 12.69
CA ASP A 49 0.71 -7.81 12.49
C ASP A 49 0.24 -7.05 11.23
N CYS A 50 0.54 -5.75 11.13
CA CYS A 50 0.22 -4.98 9.92
C CYS A 50 0.94 -5.51 8.67
N ALA A 51 2.09 -6.17 8.82
CA ALA A 51 2.81 -6.75 7.69
C ALA A 51 2.08 -8.00 7.14
N LEU A 52 1.47 -8.79 8.02
CA LEU A 52 0.62 -9.92 7.63
C LEU A 52 -0.63 -9.43 6.89
N GLU A 53 -1.28 -8.37 7.35
CA GLU A 53 -2.46 -7.83 6.67
C GLU A 53 -2.11 -7.21 5.30
N VAL A 54 -0.96 -6.54 5.19
CA VAL A 54 -0.44 -6.12 3.88
C VAL A 54 -0.19 -7.34 2.99
N SER A 55 0.43 -8.41 3.51
CA SER A 55 0.64 -9.64 2.74
C SER A 55 -0.68 -10.29 2.32
N ALA A 56 -1.71 -10.23 3.15
CA ALA A 56 -3.04 -10.72 2.83
C ALA A 56 -3.70 -9.89 1.72
N ALA A 57 -3.55 -8.56 1.76
CA ALA A 57 -4.05 -7.65 0.72
C ALA A 57 -3.47 -7.97 -0.69
N PHE A 58 -2.21 -8.41 -0.75
CA PHE A 58 -1.57 -8.91 -1.99
C PHE A 58 -1.77 -10.41 -2.24
N GLY A 59 -2.43 -11.11 -1.32
CA GLY A 59 -2.78 -12.52 -1.45
C GLY A 59 -3.96 -12.75 -2.39
N PRO A 60 -4.24 -14.00 -2.78
CA PRO A 60 -5.24 -14.35 -3.80
C PRO A 60 -6.69 -14.03 -3.40
N VAL A 61 -6.97 -13.82 -2.11
CA VAL A 61 -8.32 -13.52 -1.61
C VAL A 61 -8.70 -12.06 -1.90
N TYR A 62 -7.79 -11.13 -1.58
CA TYR A 62 -8.04 -9.69 -1.74
C TYR A 62 -7.48 -9.15 -3.05
N ASP A 63 -6.40 -9.77 -3.55
CA ASP A 63 -5.78 -9.57 -4.86
C ASP A 63 -5.75 -8.11 -5.30
N VAL A 64 -5.01 -7.27 -4.57
CA VAL A 64 -4.90 -5.85 -4.93
C VAL A 64 -4.24 -5.63 -6.31
N GLU A 65 -3.50 -6.63 -6.82
CA GLU A 65 -2.78 -6.51 -8.09
C GLU A 65 -3.70 -6.33 -9.29
N ARG A 66 -4.93 -6.87 -9.22
CA ARG A 66 -5.95 -6.66 -10.26
C ARG A 66 -6.33 -5.19 -10.48
N TYR A 67 -6.09 -4.33 -9.47
CA TYR A 67 -6.37 -2.89 -9.55
C TYR A 67 -5.17 -2.07 -10.05
N GLY A 68 -4.11 -2.73 -10.54
CA GLY A 68 -2.93 -2.08 -11.11
C GLY A 68 -1.83 -1.76 -10.09
N VAL A 69 -1.92 -2.32 -8.88
CA VAL A 69 -0.95 -2.12 -7.80
C VAL A 69 0.05 -3.27 -7.80
N ARG A 70 1.34 -3.02 -7.64
CA ARG A 70 2.32 -4.12 -7.60
C ARG A 70 3.42 -3.85 -6.58
N LEU A 71 3.85 -4.88 -5.86
CA LEU A 71 5.02 -4.78 -4.98
C LEU A 71 6.32 -4.76 -5.77
N VAL A 72 7.17 -3.78 -5.47
CA VAL A 72 8.53 -3.68 -6.00
C VAL A 72 9.58 -3.81 -4.89
N PRO A 73 10.72 -4.49 -5.15
CA PRO A 73 11.76 -4.67 -4.13
C PRO A 73 12.63 -3.43 -3.94
N SER A 74 12.78 -2.60 -4.98
CA SER A 74 13.66 -1.44 -4.98
C SER A 74 12.86 -0.15 -4.79
N PRO A 75 13.25 0.75 -3.87
CA PRO A 75 12.62 2.06 -3.74
C PRO A 75 12.80 2.95 -4.97
N ARG A 76 13.81 2.68 -5.81
CA ARG A 76 14.04 3.41 -7.06
C ARG A 76 12.99 3.13 -8.14
N HIS A 77 12.24 2.02 -7.99
CA HIS A 77 11.16 1.64 -8.90
C HIS A 77 9.78 1.88 -8.29
N ALA A 78 9.73 2.53 -7.12
CA ALA A 78 8.49 2.72 -6.38
C ALA A 78 7.91 4.11 -6.67
N ASP A 79 6.60 4.13 -6.82
CA ASP A 79 5.77 5.34 -6.89
C ASP A 79 5.17 5.65 -5.51
N VAL A 80 4.91 4.60 -4.72
CA VAL A 80 4.28 4.68 -3.40
C VAL A 80 5.11 3.94 -2.35
N LEU A 81 5.31 4.56 -1.20
CA LEU A 81 5.89 3.94 -0.02
C LEU A 81 4.77 3.53 0.95
N LEU A 82 4.63 2.23 1.17
CA LEU A 82 3.66 1.68 2.12
C LEU A 82 4.39 1.34 3.41
N ILE A 83 4.22 2.16 4.44
CA ILE A 83 5.01 2.11 5.67
C ILE A 83 4.15 1.58 6.82
N VAL A 84 4.65 0.56 7.53
CA VAL A 84 4.02 0.00 8.73
C VAL A 84 4.93 0.14 9.96
N GLY A 85 4.29 0.19 11.12
CA GLY A 85 4.97 0.19 12.42
C GLY A 85 5.50 1.56 12.84
N SER A 86 5.73 1.70 14.15
CA SER A 86 6.37 2.90 14.72
C SER A 86 7.83 2.93 14.29
N VAL A 87 8.37 4.12 14.00
CA VAL A 87 9.75 4.23 13.53
C VAL A 87 10.70 3.99 14.70
N THR A 88 11.43 2.89 14.67
CA THR A 88 12.46 2.58 15.66
C THR A 88 13.72 3.41 15.44
N ARG A 89 14.53 3.63 16.49
CA ARG A 89 15.83 4.34 16.39
C ARG A 89 16.73 3.76 15.29
N ASN A 90 16.76 2.44 15.15
CA ASN A 90 17.59 1.74 14.18
C ASN A 90 17.05 1.87 12.74
N MET A 91 15.73 2.07 12.58
CA MET A 91 15.08 2.22 11.28
C MET A 91 15.00 3.66 10.78
N ALA A 92 15.27 4.66 11.64
CA ALA A 92 15.23 6.08 11.28
C ALA A 92 16.12 6.41 10.05
N GLU A 93 17.38 5.98 10.07
CA GLU A 93 18.31 6.24 8.97
C GLU A 93 17.99 5.43 7.69
N PRO A 94 17.75 4.10 7.76
CA PRO A 94 17.27 3.34 6.61
C PRO A 94 16.01 3.91 5.96
N LEU A 95 15.05 4.37 6.76
CA LEU A 95 13.81 4.97 6.27
C LEU A 95 14.09 6.25 5.48
N ARG A 96 14.89 7.18 6.04
CA ARG A 96 15.28 8.43 5.35
C ARG A 96 15.95 8.16 4.01
N ARG A 97 16.95 7.25 3.98
CA ARG A 97 17.64 6.88 2.73
C ARG A 97 16.71 6.25 1.71
N THR A 98 15.71 5.49 2.17
CA THR A 98 14.72 4.88 1.27
C THR A 98 13.85 5.95 0.63
N ILE A 99 13.37 6.93 1.43
CA ILE A 99 12.57 8.06 0.94
C ILE A 99 13.36 8.91 -0.06
N GLU A 100 14.64 9.18 0.23
CA GLU A 100 15.53 9.94 -0.66
C GLU A 100 15.82 9.20 -1.96
N ALA A 101 15.88 7.86 -1.93
CA ALA A 101 16.12 7.05 -3.12
C ALA A 101 14.89 6.88 -4.02
N THR A 102 13.70 7.26 -3.54
CA THR A 102 12.44 7.14 -4.29
C THR A 102 12.24 8.34 -5.24
N PRO A 103 12.01 8.10 -6.55
CA PRO A 103 11.78 9.17 -7.53
C PRO A 103 10.56 10.03 -7.18
N THR A 104 10.57 11.29 -7.64
CA THR A 104 9.39 12.17 -7.55
C THR A 104 8.64 12.17 -8.88
N PRO A 105 7.28 12.14 -8.87
CA PRO A 105 6.39 12.24 -7.71
C PRO A 105 6.28 10.90 -6.95
N ARG A 106 6.34 10.98 -5.61
CA ARG A 106 6.14 9.84 -4.70
C ARG A 106 5.02 10.13 -3.71
N PHE A 107 4.31 9.09 -3.31
CA PHE A 107 3.29 9.18 -2.25
C PHE A 107 3.63 8.24 -1.10
N VAL A 108 3.16 8.55 0.09
CA VAL A 108 3.36 7.78 1.31
C VAL A 108 2.03 7.39 1.91
N ILE A 109 1.88 6.10 2.18
CA ILE A 109 0.72 5.53 2.88
C ILE A 109 1.23 4.95 4.20
N ALA A 110 0.74 5.48 5.32
CA ALA A 110 1.02 4.95 6.65
C ALA A 110 -0.10 3.98 7.06
N VAL A 111 0.28 2.77 7.48
CA VAL A 111 -0.66 1.71 7.81
C VAL A 111 -0.50 1.28 9.26
N GLY A 112 -1.61 1.39 9.99
CA GLY A 112 -1.78 0.99 11.37
C GLY A 112 -1.41 2.06 12.40
N ASP A 113 -2.05 1.99 13.56
CA ASP A 113 -1.96 2.96 14.66
C ASP A 113 -0.52 3.22 15.13
N CYS A 114 0.33 2.20 15.03
CA CYS A 114 1.77 2.31 15.29
C CYS A 114 2.45 3.30 14.32
N ALA A 115 2.14 3.25 13.02
CA ALA A 115 2.71 4.16 12.03
C ALA A 115 2.11 5.57 12.13
N LEU A 116 0.81 5.68 12.44
CA LEU A 116 0.10 6.96 12.50
C LEU A 116 0.49 7.79 13.73
N HIS A 117 0.57 7.13 14.90
CA HIS A 117 0.77 7.84 16.16
C HIS A 117 1.55 7.02 17.20
N GLY A 118 2.37 6.06 16.79
CA GLY A 118 3.22 5.27 17.68
C GLY A 118 2.52 4.08 18.38
N GLY A 119 1.19 4.01 18.32
CA GLY A 119 0.38 2.90 18.82
C GLY A 119 0.72 2.48 20.27
N ALA A 120 0.74 1.17 20.50
CA ALA A 120 1.08 0.57 21.79
C ALA A 120 2.53 0.85 22.25
N PHE A 121 3.40 1.32 21.36
CA PHE A 121 4.84 1.50 21.61
C PHE A 121 5.27 2.96 21.71
N ARG A 122 4.33 3.92 21.70
CA ARG A 122 4.61 5.38 21.62
C ARG A 122 5.70 5.87 22.58
N ASP A 123 5.65 5.43 23.84
CA ASP A 123 6.58 5.89 24.90
C ASP A 123 7.78 4.94 25.10
N GLY A 124 7.99 4.00 24.18
CA GLY A 124 9.10 3.06 24.24
C GLY A 124 10.43 3.75 23.97
N TYR A 125 11.44 3.45 24.79
CA TYR A 125 12.78 4.05 24.66
C TYR A 125 13.40 3.90 23.26
N GLY A 126 13.06 2.83 22.54
CA GLY A 126 13.57 2.50 21.20
C GLY A 126 12.76 3.09 20.05
N ILE A 127 11.65 3.78 20.33
CA ILE A 127 10.79 4.40 19.34
C ILE A 127 11.17 5.87 19.18
N MET A 128 11.26 6.33 17.93
CA MET A 128 11.55 7.71 17.58
C MET A 128 10.27 8.52 17.36
N GLY A 129 9.18 7.88 16.92
CA GLY A 129 7.91 8.54 16.66
C GLY A 129 7.07 7.84 15.58
N PRO A 130 5.93 8.44 15.21
CA PRO A 130 5.17 8.06 14.02
C PRO A 130 5.91 8.36 12.71
N VAL A 131 5.37 7.86 11.60
CA VAL A 131 5.92 8.07 10.25
C VAL A 131 5.85 9.55 9.82
N SER A 132 4.83 10.27 10.27
CA SER A 132 4.61 11.69 9.97
C SER A 132 5.73 12.63 10.45
N ASP A 133 6.52 12.21 11.45
CA ASP A 133 7.71 12.95 11.91
C ASP A 133 8.88 12.87 10.91
N PHE A 134 8.85 11.92 9.97
CA PHE A 134 9.94 11.64 9.02
C PHE A 134 9.59 12.02 7.58
N VAL A 135 8.32 11.91 7.19
CA VAL A 135 7.85 12.18 5.83
C VAL A 135 6.37 12.57 5.84
N HIS A 136 5.98 13.43 4.90
CA HIS A 136 4.57 13.73 4.69
C HIS A 136 3.81 12.45 4.33
N VAL A 137 2.68 12.21 5.00
CA VAL A 137 1.81 11.06 4.77
C VAL A 137 0.60 11.53 3.98
N ASP A 138 0.35 10.91 2.82
CA ASP A 138 -0.75 11.25 1.92
C ASP A 138 -2.04 10.51 2.27
N ILE A 139 -1.91 9.26 2.73
CA ILE A 139 -3.04 8.42 3.18
C ILE A 139 -2.67 7.74 4.49
N GLU A 140 -3.55 7.87 5.48
CA GLU A 140 -3.48 7.15 6.75
C GLU A 140 -4.52 6.04 6.75
N VAL A 141 -4.12 4.82 7.13
CA VAL A 141 -5.00 3.67 7.32
C VAL A 141 -4.99 3.30 8.81
N PRO A 142 -5.98 3.73 9.60
CA PRO A 142 -6.05 3.44 11.03
C PRO A 142 -6.36 1.97 11.29
N GLY A 143 -5.88 1.40 12.39
CA GLY A 143 -6.15 0.02 12.80
C GLY A 143 -4.96 -0.66 13.51
N SER A 144 -5.23 -1.75 14.25
CA SER A 144 -4.20 -2.50 14.99
C SER A 144 -4.44 -4.03 14.99
N PRO A 145 -4.23 -4.72 13.86
CA PRO A 145 -3.95 -4.17 12.52
C PRO A 145 -5.25 -3.77 11.79
N PRO A 146 -5.16 -2.92 10.75
CA PRO A 146 -6.30 -2.64 9.87
C PRO A 146 -6.69 -3.87 9.04
N GLU A 147 -7.96 -3.96 8.66
CA GLU A 147 -8.44 -5.05 7.81
C GLU A 147 -7.78 -4.96 6.40
N PRO A 148 -7.46 -6.07 5.73
CA PRO A 148 -6.87 -6.04 4.39
C PRO A 148 -7.70 -5.26 3.38
N THR A 149 -9.03 -5.28 3.53
CA THR A 149 -9.95 -4.51 2.68
C THR A 149 -9.71 -3.00 2.79
N GLU A 150 -9.35 -2.49 3.96
CA GLU A 150 -9.04 -1.06 4.16
C GLU A 150 -7.71 -0.69 3.49
N ILE A 151 -6.71 -1.57 3.57
CA ILE A 151 -5.43 -1.42 2.87
C ILE A 151 -5.66 -1.42 1.36
N VAL A 152 -6.50 -2.34 0.84
CA VAL A 152 -6.88 -2.39 -0.58
C VAL A 152 -7.56 -1.09 -0.98
N GLN A 153 -8.53 -0.58 -0.23
CA GLN A 153 -9.22 0.67 -0.57
C GLN A 153 -8.25 1.86 -0.60
N ALA A 154 -7.31 1.93 0.34
CA ALA A 154 -6.27 2.97 0.34
C ALA A 154 -5.40 2.90 -0.92
N LEU A 155 -4.97 1.70 -1.33
CA LEU A 155 -4.18 1.50 -2.54
C LEU A 155 -4.99 1.77 -3.81
N ARG A 156 -6.28 1.43 -3.84
CA ARG A 156 -7.18 1.72 -4.97
C ARG A 156 -7.40 3.22 -5.17
N ARG A 157 -7.31 4.04 -4.12
CA ARG A 157 -7.33 5.51 -4.27
C ARG A 157 -6.10 6.03 -5.03
N MET A 158 -5.00 5.28 -5.09
CA MET A 158 -3.83 5.64 -5.91
C MET A 158 -4.00 5.27 -7.38
N THR A 159 -4.79 4.24 -7.69
CA THR A 159 -5.00 3.77 -9.07
C THR A 159 -6.30 4.25 -9.71
N GLY A 160 -7.29 4.64 -8.90
CA GLY A 160 -8.63 5.00 -9.37
C GLY A 160 -9.39 3.84 -10.01
N ARG A 161 -9.07 2.59 -9.62
CA ARG A 161 -9.64 1.35 -10.17
C ARG A 161 -10.25 0.50 -9.08
#